data_AF-A0A1I7M4C9-F1
#
_entry.id   AF-A0A1I7M4C9-F1
#
_cell.length_a   1.000
_cell.length_b   1.000
_cell.length_c   1.000
_cell.angle_alpha   90.00
_cell.angle_beta   90.00
_cell.angle_gamma   90.00
#
_symmetry.space_group_name_H-M   'P 1'
#
loop_
_entity.id
_entity.type
_entity.pdbx_description
1 polymer ?
#
loop_
_entity_poly.entity_id
_entity_poly.type
_entity_poly.pdbx_seq_one_letter_code
_entity_poly.pdbx_strand_id
1 'polypeptide(L)' 'MLRLGTHIRLTAPEIAYLIFITNIDPGEIRSLADLKRYIRKCKRHYWGTSWATKKLHRMIDEAYQGCLDGSILAAL' A
#
# COMPACT_ATOMS: atom_id res chain seq x y z
N MET A 1 -5.95 -3.10 9.07
CA MET A 1 -6.81 -2.08 8.45
C MET A 1 -8.17 -2.22 9.07
N LEU A 2 -8.80 -1.11 9.47
CA LEU A 2 -10.18 -1.15 9.95
C LEU A 2 -11.12 -1.03 8.75
N ARG A 3 -12.11 -1.92 8.66
CA ARG A 3 -13.15 -1.90 7.62
C ARG A 3 -14.50 -1.65 8.26
N LEU A 4 -15.24 -0.67 7.75
CA LEU A 4 -16.59 -0.33 8.16
C LEU A 4 -17.49 -0.29 6.91
N GLY A 5 -18.02 -1.45 6.51
CA GLY A 5 -18.73 -1.60 5.24
C GLY A 5 -17.82 -1.32 4.05
N THR A 6 -18.17 -0.32 3.24
CA THR A 6 -17.38 0.13 2.07
C THR A 6 -16.22 1.07 2.44
N HIS A 7 -16.23 1.61 3.66
CA HIS A 7 -15.20 2.50 4.15
C HIS A 7 -14.06 1.71 4.77
N ILE A 8 -12.85 2.20 4.55
CA ILE A 8 -11.66 1.68 5.22
C ILE A 8 -10.94 2.81 5.94
N ARG A 9 -10.17 2.43 6.96
CA ARG A 9 -9.17 3.28 7.58
C ARG A 9 -7.91 2.47 7.79
N LEU A 10 -6.82 2.92 7.17
CA LEU A 10 -5.50 2.35 7.44
C LEU A 10 -5.09 2.66 8.88
N THR A 11 -4.46 1.70 9.54
CA THR A 11 -3.86 1.90 10.85
C THR A 11 -2.52 2.63 10.71
N ALA A 12 -2.04 3.24 11.80
CA ALA A 12 -0.72 3.87 11.82
C ALA A 12 0.43 2.97 11.32
N PRO A 13 0.55 1.68 11.73
CA PRO A 13 1.59 0.80 11.21
C PRO A 13 1.44 0.50 9.71
N GLU A 14 0.22 0.40 9.18
CA GLU A 14 0.00 0.22 7.74
C GLU A 14 0.46 1.42 6.93
N ILE A 15 0.14 2.62 7.40
CA ILE A 15 0.60 3.87 6.79
C ILE A 15 2.14 3.94 6.83
N ALA A 16 2.74 3.66 7.98
CA ALA A 16 4.19 3.68 8.14
C ALA A 16 4.89 2.67 7.20
N TYR A 17 4.36 1.46 7.07
CA TYR A 17 4.91 0.45 6.19
C TYR A 17 4.79 0.82 4.69
N LEU A 18 3.65 1.38 4.28
CA LEU A 18 3.48 1.86 2.91
C LEU A 18 4.44 3.01 2.58
N ILE A 19 4.65 3.95 3.52
CA ILE A 19 5.63 5.02 3.37
C ILE A 19 7.05 4.45 3.30
N PHE A 20 7.38 3.47 4.13
CA PHE A 20 8.70 2.83 4.13
C PHE A 20 9.03 2.18 2.77
N ILE A 21 8.08 1.47 2.15
CA ILE A 21 8.30 0.82 0.85
C ILE A 21 8.32 1.82 -0.30
N THR A 22 7.39 2.76 -0.30
CA THR A 22 7.11 3.59 -1.48
C THR A 22 7.72 4.98 -1.42
N ASN A 23 8.21 5.40 -0.25
CA ASN A 23 8.65 6.77 0.03
C ASN A 23 7.64 7.85 -0.40
N ILE A 24 6.35 7.50 -0.49
CA ILE A 24 5.26 8.39 -0.92
C ILE A 24 4.18 8.35 0.16
N ASP A 25 3.83 9.52 0.67
CA ASP A 25 2.73 9.68 1.62
C ASP A 25 1.39 9.23 0.99
N PRO A 26 0.69 8.23 1.57
CA PRO A 26 -0.63 7.84 1.13
C PRO A 26 -1.70 8.91 1.35
N GLY A 27 -1.47 9.87 2.27
CA GLY A 27 -2.48 10.84 2.68
C GLY A 27 -3.71 10.16 3.27
N GLU A 28 -4.87 10.75 3.06
CA GLU A 28 -6.12 10.21 3.62
C GLU A 28 -6.75 9.15 2.71
N ILE A 29 -6.74 7.89 3.16
CA ILE A 29 -7.35 6.76 2.46
C ILE A 29 -8.62 6.34 3.19
N ARG A 30 -9.78 6.58 2.55
CA ARG A 30 -11.12 6.32 3.11
C ARG A 30 -11.85 5.15 2.48
N SER A 31 -11.39 4.67 1.31
CA SER A 31 -12.00 3.56 0.57
C SER A 31 -10.94 2.64 -0.06
N LEU A 32 -11.34 1.41 -0.38
CA LEU A 32 -10.50 0.49 -1.15
C LEU A 32 -10.11 1.06 -2.52
N ALA A 33 -10.98 1.90 -3.11
CA ALA A 33 -10.70 2.57 -4.36
C ALA A 33 -9.57 3.60 -4.21
N ASP A 34 -9.53 4.34 -3.10
CA ASP A 34 -8.46 5.28 -2.79
C ASP A 34 -7.13 4.55 -2.59
N LEU A 35 -7.15 3.44 -1.85
CA LEU A 35 -5.97 2.60 -1.66
C LEU A 35 -5.46 2.08 -3.01
N LYS A 36 -6.33 1.54 -3.85
CA LYS A 36 -5.96 1.06 -5.19
C LYS A 36 -5.45 2.19 -6.09
N ARG A 37 -5.96 3.42 -5.94
CA ARG A 37 -5.48 4.61 -6.65
C ARG A 37 -4.07 4.98 -6.20
N TYR A 38 -3.81 4.97 -4.90
CA TYR A 38 -2.49 5.19 -4.32
C TYR A 38 -1.47 4.17 -4.86
N ILE A 39 -1.79 2.88 -4.84
CA ILE A 39 -0.90 1.83 -5.38
C ILE A 39 -0.54 2.07 -6.86
N ARG A 40 -1.54 2.45 -7.68
CA ARG A 40 -1.29 2.80 -9.09
C ARG A 40 -0.41 4.03 -9.25
N LYS A 41 -0.56 5.04 -8.37
CA LYS A 41 0.31 6.22 -8.35
C LYS A 41 1.75 5.82 -8.04
N CYS A 42 1.98 4.99 -7.03
CA CYS A 42 3.32 4.52 -6.67
C CYS A 42 3.98 3.73 -7.81
N LYS A 43 3.26 2.78 -8.41
CA LYS A 43 3.78 2.01 -9.55
C LYS A 43 4.08 2.86 -10.78
N ARG A 44 3.29 3.91 -11.02
CA ARG A 44 3.53 4.86 -12.11
C ARG A 44 4.76 5.73 -11.83
N HIS A 45 4.95 6.16 -10.59
CA HIS A 45 6.13 6.92 -10.18
C HIS A 45 7.41 6.10 -10.37
N TYR A 46 7.39 4.84 -9.94
CA TYR A 46 8.47 3.90 -10.18
C TYR A 46 8.31 3.20 -11.54
N TRP A 47 8.53 3.95 -12.62
CA TRP A 47 8.49 3.41 -13.98
C TRP A 47 9.78 2.63 -14.32
N GLY A 48 9.70 1.73 -15.30
CA GLY A 48 10.84 0.96 -15.81
C GLY A 48 10.64 -0.55 -15.79
N THR A 49 11.51 -1.26 -16.50
CA THR A 49 11.43 -2.73 -16.69
C THR A 49 12.56 -3.48 -16.01
N SER A 50 13.42 -2.77 -15.27
CA SER A 50 14.54 -3.35 -14.53
C SER A 50 14.05 -4.38 -13.51
N TRP A 51 14.92 -5.34 -13.16
CA TRP A 51 14.61 -6.31 -12.12
C TRP A 51 14.32 -5.63 -10.77
N ALA A 52 15.03 -4.55 -10.46
CA ALA A 52 14.80 -3.75 -9.26
C ALA A 52 13.39 -3.12 -9.27
N THR A 53 12.95 -2.55 -10.40
CA THR A 53 11.60 -1.98 -10.54
C THR A 53 10.53 -3.05 -10.38
N LYS A 54 10.70 -4.23 -11.01
CA LYS A 54 9.78 -5.37 -10.86
C LYS A 54 9.69 -5.85 -9.42
N LYS A 55 10.83 -5.94 -8.73
CA LYS A 55 10.89 -6.31 -7.30
C LYS A 55 10.15 -5.28 -6.45
N LEU A 56 10.36 -3.99 -6.67
CA LEU A 56 9.64 -2.93 -5.97
C LEU A 56 8.13 -2.99 -6.22
N HIS A 57 7.69 -3.18 -7.47
CA HIS A 57 6.27 -3.34 -7.80
C HIS A 57 5.63 -4.53 -7.08
N ARG A 58 6.36 -5.64 -6.96
CA ARG A 58 5.92 -6.81 -6.20
C ARG A 58 5.80 -6.51 -4.71
N MET A 59 6.79 -5.84 -4.11
CA MET A 59 6.72 -5.43 -2.69
C MET A 59 5.53 -4.52 -2.41
N ILE A 60 5.20 -3.62 -3.35
CA ILE A 60 4.01 -2.76 -3.27
C ILE A 60 2.72 -3.59 -3.32
N ASP A 61 2.65 -4.62 -4.18
CA ASP A 61 1.49 -5.52 -4.24
C ASP A 61 1.34 -6.36 -2.97
N GLU A 62 2.44 -6.87 -2.42
CA GLU A 62 2.47 -7.62 -1.17
C GLU A 62 2.01 -6.74 0.00
N ALA A 63 2.46 -5.49 0.08
CA ALA A 63 1.99 -4.53 1.08
C ALA A 63 0.49 -4.22 0.94
N TYR A 64 0.00 -4.09 -0.29
CA TYR A 64 -1.42 -3.92 -0.55
C TYR A 64 -2.23 -5.12 -0.04
N GLN A 65 -1.81 -6.35 -0.35
CA GLN A 65 -2.48 -7.56 0.17
C GLN A 65 -2.40 -7.64 1.69
N GLY A 66 -1.25 -7.31 2.28
CA GLY A 66 -1.09 -7.26 3.74
C GLY A 66 -2.04 -6.27 4.43
N CYS A 67 -2.36 -5.13 3.79
CA CYS A 67 -3.42 -4.23 4.26
C CYS A 67 -4.79 -4.89 4.19
N LEU A 68 -5.08 -5.63 3.11
CA LEU A 68 -6.39 -6.28 2.90
C LEU A 68 -6.65 -7.41 3.89
N ASP A 69 -5.63 -8.21 4.17
CA ASP A 69 -5.69 -9.39 5.03
C ASP A 69 -5.48 -9.04 6.50
N GLY A 70 -5.05 -7.80 6.79
CA GLY A 70 -4.68 -7.35 8.13
C GLY A 70 -3.37 -7.93 8.66
N SER A 71 -2.61 -8.61 7.79
CA SER A 71 -1.37 -9.32 8.12
C SER A 71 -0.13 -8.42 8.16
N ILE A 72 -0.22 -7.15 7.75
CA ILE A 72 0.86 -6.16 8.00
C ILE A 72 1.22 -6.08 9.48
N LEU A 73 0.26 -6.32 10.37
CA LEU A 73 0.49 -6.32 11.82
C LEU A 73 1.26 -7.57 12.32
N ALA A 74 1.33 -8.64 11.52
CA ALA A 74 2.00 -9.89 11.90
C ALA A 74 3.46 -9.96 11.45
N ALA A 75 3.91 -9.00 10.64
CA ALA A 75 5.28 -8.91 10.12
C ALA A 75 6.11 -7.79 10.80
N LEU A 76 5.52 -7.08 11.77
CA LEU A 76 6.13 -6.08 12.66
C LEU A 76 6.26 -6.66 14.06
#